data_AF-A0A1G2WAI7-F1
#
_entry.id   AF-A0A1G2WAI7-F1
#
_cell.length_a   1.000
_cell.length_b   1.000
_cell.length_c   1.000
_cell.angle_alpha   90.00
_cell.angle_beta   90.00
_cell.angle_gamma   90.00
#
_symmetry.space_group_name_H-M   'P 1'
#
loop_
_entity.id
_entity.type
_entity.pdbx_description
1 polymer ?
#
loop_
_entity_poly.entity_id
_entity_poly.type
_entity_poly.pdbx_seq_one_letter_code
_entity_poly.pdbx_strand_id
1 'polypeptide(L)'
;MNPPVPPVLAELAGLLMKNAMPGVPEPERASDLSLSAMLLMVAGEVWDRQAHILVEENRAVRALLGETGEDADLRLSVLQAENDRLRAALIEAHAAAEAAGDQARQDAIWAELVAATERRKLSTAPV
;
A
#
# COMPACT_ATOMS: atom_id res chain seq x y z
N MET A 1 2.43 6.94 1.91
CA MET A 1 2.62 6.09 0.71
C MET A 1 3.69 5.08 1.02
N ASN A 2 3.45 3.79 0.75
CA ASN A 2 4.52 2.80 0.84
C ASN A 2 5.53 3.05 -0.29
N PRO A 3 6.82 2.86 -0.05
CA PRO A 3 7.83 3.06 -1.08
C PRO A 3 7.63 2.02 -2.20
N PRO A 4 7.68 2.41 -3.48
CA PRO A 4 7.53 1.47 -4.58
C PRO A 4 8.64 0.40 -4.52
N VAL A 5 8.29 -0.86 -4.79
CA VAL A 5 9.23 -1.99 -4.72
C VAL A 5 10.48 -1.77 -5.59
N PRO A 6 10.36 -1.39 -6.89
CA PRO A 6 11.53 -1.29 -7.76
C PRO A 6 12.63 -0.31 -7.30
N PRO A 7 12.35 0.96 -6.91
CA PRO A 7 13.39 1.88 -6.46
C PRO A 7 14.04 1.44 -5.15
N VAL A 8 13.30 0.82 -4.22
CA VAL A 8 13.89 0.30 -2.98
C VAL A 8 14.89 -0.81 -3.28
N LEU A 9 14.53 -1.77 -4.14
CA LEU A 9 15.43 -2.85 -4.53
C LEU A 9 16.63 -2.35 -5.33
N ALA A 10 16.47 -1.32 -6.18
CA ALA A 10 17.56 -0.71 -6.92
C ALA A 10 18.60 -0.05 -6.00
N GLU A 11 18.14 0.68 -4.98
CA GLU A 11 19.02 1.31 -3.99
C GLU A 11 19.81 0.25 -3.20
N LEU A 12 19.12 -0.79 -2.73
CA LEU A 12 19.75 -1.90 -2.00
C LEU A 12 20.76 -2.65 -2.87
N ALA A 13 20.49 -2.85 -4.16
CA ALA A 13 21.44 -3.43 -5.10
C ALA A 13 22.71 -2.56 -5.23
N GLY A 14 22.56 -1.23 -5.29
CA GLY A 14 23.68 -0.30 -5.28
C GLY A 14 24.52 -0.39 -4.00
N LEU A 15 23.87 -0.49 -2.83
CA LEU A 15 24.53 -0.68 -1.55
C LEU A 15 25.30 -2.00 -1.49
N LEU A 16 24.73 -3.09 -2.00
CA LEU A 16 25.41 -4.38 -2.07
C LEU A 16 26.65 -4.31 -2.99
N MET A 17 26.53 -3.65 -4.14
CA MET A 17 27.66 -3.46 -5.06
C MET A 17 28.79 -2.64 -4.43
N LYS A 18 28.47 -1.50 -3.78
CA LYS A 18 29.45 -0.69 -3.02
C LYS A 18 30.15 -1.56 -1.97
N ASN A 19 29.38 -2.30 -1.19
CA ASN A 19 29.90 -3.15 -0.11
C ASN A 19 30.59 -4.42 -0.59
N ALA A 20 30.65 -4.69 -1.90
CA ALA A 20 31.48 -5.74 -2.49
C ALA A 20 32.85 -5.20 -2.97
N MET A 21 33.02 -3.87 -3.07
CA MET A 21 34.26 -3.28 -3.58
C MET A 21 35.47 -3.54 -2.65
N PRO A 22 36.67 -3.72 -3.23
CA PRO A 22 37.90 -3.74 -2.46
C PRO A 22 38.17 -2.36 -1.86
N GLY A 23 38.69 -2.32 -0.64
CA GLY A 23 39.05 -1.07 0.04
C GLY A 23 37.95 -0.44 0.89
N VAL A 24 36.71 -0.96 0.90
CA VAL A 24 35.70 -0.52 1.87
C VAL A 24 36.08 -1.02 3.28
N PRO A 25 36.26 -0.13 4.27
CA PRO A 25 36.60 -0.52 5.64
C PRO A 25 35.57 -1.49 6.24
N GLU A 26 36.05 -2.46 7.01
CA GLU A 26 35.18 -3.48 7.63
C GLU A 26 34.07 -2.89 8.52
N PRO A 27 34.31 -1.86 9.36
CA PRO A 27 33.25 -1.27 10.18
C PRO A 27 32.16 -0.57 9.35
N GLU A 28 32.54 0.13 8.28
CA GLU A 28 31.59 0.78 7.37
C GLU A 28 30.72 -0.27 6.67
N ARG A 29 31.36 -1.34 6.17
CA ARG A 29 30.67 -2.46 5.52
C ARG A 29 29.68 -3.15 6.45
N ALA A 30 30.09 -3.41 7.69
CA ALA A 30 29.23 -4.03 8.69
C ALA A 30 28.02 -3.15 9.04
N SER A 31 28.21 -1.82 9.16
CA SER A 31 27.13 -0.88 9.44
C SER A 31 26.12 -0.77 8.29
N ASP A 32 26.60 -0.54 7.06
CA ASP A 32 25.75 -0.37 5.86
C ASP A 32 24.92 -1.62 5.58
N LEU A 33 25.53 -2.81 5.68
CA LEU A 33 24.84 -4.08 5.47
C LEU A 33 23.84 -4.39 6.59
N SER A 34 24.15 -4.09 7.84
CA SER A 34 23.24 -4.30 8.97
C SER A 34 21.98 -3.44 8.85
N LEU A 35 22.12 -2.15 8.50
CA LEU A 35 20.98 -1.28 8.27
C LEU A 35 20.16 -1.75 7.06
N SER A 36 20.83 -2.11 5.95
CA SER A 36 20.16 -2.62 4.74
C SER A 36 19.35 -3.89 5.04
N ALA A 37 19.91 -4.81 5.83
CA ALA A 37 19.22 -6.02 6.27
C ALA A 37 17.99 -5.71 7.12
N MET A 38 18.11 -4.76 8.07
CA MET A 38 16.98 -4.31 8.88
C MET A 38 15.85 -3.71 8.03
N LEU A 39 16.21 -2.85 7.07
CA LEU A 39 15.23 -2.23 6.16
C LEU A 39 14.57 -3.26 5.24
N LEU A 40 15.30 -4.28 4.79
CA LEU A 40 14.75 -5.38 3.98
C LEU A 40 13.71 -6.20 4.74
N MET A 41 13.93 -6.49 6.02
CA MET A 41 12.94 -7.19 6.85
C MET A 41 11.66 -6.37 6.97
N VAL A 42 11.77 -5.07 7.26
CA VAL A 42 10.61 -4.16 7.35
C VAL A 42 9.90 -4.04 6.00
N ALA A 43 10.64 -3.90 4.90
CA ALA A 43 10.07 -3.78 3.56
C ALA A 43 9.25 -5.02 3.17
N GLY A 44 9.74 -6.23 3.50
CA GLY A 44 9.01 -7.47 3.27
C GLY A 44 7.65 -7.48 3.96
N GLU A 45 7.62 -7.18 5.27
CA GLU A 45 6.37 -7.10 6.04
C GLU A 45 5.42 -6.03 5.51
N VAL A 46 5.94 -4.86 5.15
CA VAL A 46 5.15 -3.73 4.65
C VAL A 46 4.50 -4.05 3.30
N TRP A 47 5.22 -4.71 2.39
CA TRP A 47 4.70 -5.06 1.07
C TRP A 47 3.68 -6.20 1.12
N ASP A 48 3.90 -7.21 1.97
CA ASP A 48 2.92 -8.28 2.18
C ASP A 48 1.62 -7.72 2.77
N ARG A 49 1.75 -6.90 3.83
CA ARG A 49 0.61 -6.19 4.43
C ARG A 49 -0.10 -5.30 3.42
N GLN A 50 0.63 -4.62 2.53
CA GLN A 50 0.03 -3.76 1.51
C GLN A 50 -0.84 -4.55 0.53
N ALA A 51 -0.40 -5.73 0.10
CA ALA A 51 -1.19 -6.57 -0.79
C ALA A 51 -2.50 -6.96 -0.11
N HIS A 52 -2.44 -7.39 1.15
CA HIS A 52 -3.63 -7.72 1.93
C HIS A 52 -4.60 -6.53 2.07
N ILE A 53 -4.09 -5.34 2.42
CA ILE A 53 -4.91 -4.12 2.54
C ILE A 53 -5.60 -3.79 1.21
N LEU A 54 -4.90 -3.89 0.09
CA LEU A 54 -5.46 -3.55 -1.22
C LEU A 54 -6.58 -4.52 -1.62
N VAL A 55 -6.44 -5.82 -1.35
CA VAL A 55 -7.51 -6.80 -1.61
C VAL A 55 -8.76 -6.49 -0.79
N GLU A 56 -8.61 -6.21 0.51
CA GLU A 56 -9.74 -5.88 1.38
C GLU A 56 -10.41 -4.56 0.94
N GLU A 57 -9.63 -3.54 0.57
CA GLU A 57 -10.17 -2.29 0.03
C GLU A 57 -10.92 -2.49 -1.27
N ASN A 58 -10.32 -3.21 -2.23
CA ASN A 58 -10.94 -3.41 -3.53
C ASN A 58 -12.26 -4.18 -3.38
N ARG A 59 -12.30 -5.19 -2.51
CA ARG A 59 -13.53 -5.92 -2.19
C ARG A 59 -14.60 -4.99 -1.59
N ALA A 60 -14.24 -4.20 -0.58
CA ALA A 60 -15.19 -3.33 0.11
C ALA A 60 -15.75 -2.24 -0.82
N VAL A 61 -14.90 -1.61 -1.63
CA VAL A 61 -15.32 -0.58 -2.58
C VAL A 61 -16.18 -1.16 -3.70
N ARG A 62 -15.86 -2.34 -4.23
CA ARG A 62 -16.74 -3.03 -5.20
C ARG A 62 -18.14 -3.25 -4.62
N ALA A 63 -18.24 -3.69 -3.37
CA ALA A 63 -19.52 -3.89 -2.71
C ALA A 63 -20.33 -2.59 -2.60
N LEU A 64 -19.70 -1.46 -2.26
CA LEU A 64 -20.36 -0.14 -2.21
C LEU A 64 -20.80 0.38 -3.60
N LEU A 65 -20.07 0.01 -4.64
CA LEU A 65 -20.40 0.36 -6.03
C LEU A 65 -21.43 -0.60 -6.63
N GLY A 66 -21.68 -1.75 -6.00
CA GLY A 66 -22.49 -2.83 -6.57
C GLY A 66 -21.79 -3.55 -7.73
N GLU A 67 -20.47 -3.40 -7.85
CA GLU A 67 -19.66 -4.12 -8.83
C GLU A 67 -19.46 -5.58 -8.38
N THR A 68 -19.57 -6.52 -9.30
CA THR A 68 -19.21 -7.92 -9.06
C THR A 68 -17.78 -8.18 -9.53
N GLY A 69 -17.07 -9.08 -8.84
CA GLY A 69 -15.73 -9.50 -9.23
C GLY A 69 -14.74 -9.55 -8.07
N GLU A 70 -13.57 -10.09 -8.38
CA GLU A 70 -12.45 -10.28 -7.44
C GLU A 70 -11.13 -9.94 -8.14
N ASP A 71 -10.09 -9.67 -7.33
CA ASP A 71 -8.76 -9.39 -7.85
C ASP A 71 -8.11 -10.68 -8.39
N ALA A 72 -8.16 -10.86 -9.71
CA ALA A 72 -7.60 -12.04 -10.39
C ALA A 72 -6.06 -12.06 -10.43
N ASP A 73 -5.42 -10.91 -10.22
CA ASP A 73 -3.96 -10.74 -10.19
C ASP A 73 -3.57 -10.01 -8.91
N LEU A 74 -2.73 -10.66 -8.11
CA LEU A 74 -2.35 -10.20 -6.77
C LEU A 74 -1.04 -9.40 -6.75
N ARG A 75 -0.48 -9.06 -7.92
CA ARG A 75 0.66 -8.16 -7.99
C ARG A 75 0.27 -6.79 -7.43
N LEU A 76 1.10 -6.24 -6.55
CA LEU A 76 0.87 -4.94 -5.90
C LEU A 76 0.53 -3.82 -6.90
N SER A 77 1.20 -3.78 -8.05
CA SER A 77 0.94 -2.77 -9.08
C SER A 77 -0.46 -2.91 -9.70
N VAL A 78 -0.96 -4.13 -9.86
CA VAL A 78 -2.30 -4.39 -10.41
C VAL A 78 -3.37 -4.10 -9.37
N LEU A 79 -3.16 -4.58 -8.13
CA LEU A 79 -4.04 -4.27 -7.00
C LEU A 79 -4.16 -2.77 -6.76
N GLN A 80 -3.06 -2.02 -6.86
CA GLN A 80 -3.06 -0.56 -6.72
C GLN A 80 -3.79 0.12 -7.87
N ALA A 81 -3.55 -0.29 -9.12
CA ALA A 81 -4.24 0.28 -10.27
C ALA A 81 -5.76 0.10 -10.18
N GLU A 82 -6.20 -1.07 -9.72
CA GLU A 82 -7.61 -1.36 -9.50
C GLU A 82 -8.19 -0.58 -8.31
N ASN A 83 -7.44 -0.43 -7.23
CA ASN A 83 -7.82 0.42 -6.11
C ASN A 83 -8.01 1.88 -6.53
N ASP A 84 -7.12 2.40 -7.37
CA ASP A 84 -7.19 3.77 -7.89
C ASP A 84 -8.42 3.96 -8.78
N ARG A 85 -8.72 2.97 -9.65
CA ARG A 85 -9.94 2.95 -10.47
C ARG A 85 -11.20 2.96 -9.61
N LEU A 86 -11.25 2.07 -8.61
CA LEU A 86 -12.39 1.93 -7.70
C LEU A 86 -12.61 3.20 -6.87
N ARG A 87 -11.54 3.84 -6.39
CA ARG A 87 -11.61 5.12 -5.68
C ARG A 87 -12.13 6.25 -6.57
N ALA A 88 -11.72 6.31 -7.84
CA ALA A 88 -12.26 7.26 -8.78
C ALA A 88 -13.78 7.05 -8.99
N ALA A 89 -14.22 5.81 -9.16
CA ALA A 89 -15.64 5.48 -9.25
C ALA A 89 -16.42 5.80 -7.96
N LEU A 90 -15.80 5.60 -6.79
CA LEU A 90 -16.38 5.93 -5.49
C LEU A 90 -16.62 7.43 -5.32
N ILE A 91 -15.72 8.28 -5.85
CA ILE A 91 -15.89 9.74 -5.86
C ILE A 91 -17.14 10.12 -6.66
N GLU A 92 -17.29 9.58 -7.88
CA GLU A 92 -18.47 9.82 -8.71
C GLU A 92 -19.76 9.32 -8.04
N ALA A 93 -19.71 8.14 -7.41
CA ALA A 93 -20.84 7.59 -6.68
C ALA A 93 -21.23 8.44 -5.46
N HIS A 94 -20.25 9.04 -4.77
CA HIS A 94 -20.49 9.95 -3.66
C HIS A 94 -21.13 11.25 -4.14
N ALA A 95 -20.60 11.86 -5.19
CA ALA A 95 -21.17 13.08 -5.78
C ALA A 95 -22.62 12.87 -6.26
N ALA A 96 -22.91 11.70 -6.84
CA ALA A 96 -24.28 11.33 -7.21
C ALA A 96 -25.20 11.16 -6.00
N ALA A 97 -24.72 10.56 -4.90
CA ALA A 97 -25.47 10.40 -3.67
C ALA A 97 -25.75 11.75 -2.99
N GLU A 98 -24.80 12.69 -3.02
CA GLU A 98 -24.99 14.06 -2.54
C GLU A 98 -26.07 14.79 -3.36
N ALA A 99 -25.99 14.74 -4.68
CA ALA A 99 -26.97 15.37 -5.57
C ALA A 99 -28.38 14.79 -5.39
N ALA A 100 -28.49 13.49 -5.07
CA ALA A 100 -29.75 12.81 -4.81
C ALA A 100 -30.28 13.01 -3.38
N GLY A 101 -29.48 13.54 -2.45
CA GLY A 101 -29.81 13.58 -1.02
C GLY A 101 -29.87 12.20 -0.35
N ASP A 102 -29.17 11.20 -0.91
CA ASP A 102 -29.11 9.83 -0.38
C ASP A 102 -28.13 9.74 0.79
N GLN A 103 -28.63 10.09 1.99
CA GLN A 103 -27.81 10.08 3.20
C GLN A 103 -27.29 8.69 3.55
N ALA A 104 -28.09 7.64 3.33
CA ALA A 104 -27.69 6.28 3.67
C ALA A 104 -26.47 5.84 2.85
N ARG A 105 -26.42 6.20 1.57
CA ARG A 105 -25.26 5.91 0.72
C ARG A 105 -24.05 6.75 1.08
N GLN A 106 -24.23 8.03 1.42
CA GLN A 106 -23.13 8.88 1.89
C GLN A 106 -22.50 8.33 3.18
N ASP A 107 -23.32 7.94 4.16
CA ASP A 107 -22.87 7.38 5.43
C ASP A 107 -22.10 6.06 5.22
N ALA A 108 -22.57 5.20 4.32
CA ALA A 108 -21.90 3.94 3.99
C ALA A 108 -20.51 4.19 3.34
N ILE A 109 -20.42 5.16 2.44
CA ILE A 109 -19.14 5.55 1.82
C ILE A 109 -18.19 6.12 2.88
N TRP A 110 -18.70 6.98 3.78
CA TRP A 110 -17.89 7.56 4.85
C TRP A 110 -17.36 6.51 5.82
N ALA A 111 -18.20 5.55 6.20
CA ALA A 111 -17.79 4.43 7.05
C ALA A 111 -16.62 3.64 6.44
N GLU A 112 -16.64 3.41 5.12
CA GLU A 112 -15.55 2.73 4.43
C GLU A 112 -14.28 3.59 4.35
N LEU A 113 -14.38 4.90 4.15
CA LEU A 113 -13.20 5.78 4.15
C LEU A 113 -12.50 5.80 5.51
N VAL A 114 -13.28 5.75 6.60
CA VAL A 114 -12.75 5.58 7.96
C VAL A 114 -12.07 4.22 8.09
N ALA A 115 -12.74 3.13 7.72
CA ALA A 115 -12.18 1.78 7.77
C ALA A 115 -10.87 1.68 6.94
N ALA A 116 -10.81 2.37 5.79
CA ALA A 116 -9.63 2.44 4.95
C ALA A 116 -8.44 3.12 5.63
N THR A 117 -8.71 4.18 6.39
CA THR A 117 -7.70 4.85 7.18
C THR A 117 -7.21 3.96 8.32
N GLU A 118 -8.12 3.28 9.02
CA GLU A 118 -7.78 2.37 10.12
C GLU A 118 -6.92 1.20 9.65
N ARG A 119 -7.29 0.52 8.55
CA ARG A 119 -6.50 -0.58 7.97
C ARG A 119 -5.08 -0.17 7.59
N ARG A 120 -4.86 1.12 7.26
CA ARG A 120 -3.56 1.65 6.87
C ARG A 120 -2.72 2.17 8.04
N LYS A 121 -3.28 2.34 9.25
CA LYS A 121 -2.50 2.72 10.44
C LYS A 121 -1.37 1.72 10.66
N LEU A 122 -0.15 2.21 10.78
CA LEU A 122 1.01 1.39 11.16
C LEU A 122 0.94 1.13 12.67
N SER A 123 1.17 -0.12 13.10
CA SER A 123 1.15 -0.53 14.51
C SER A 123 2.21 0.17 15.38
N THR A 124 3.10 0.95 14.78
CA THR A 124 4.19 1.68 15.44
C THR A 124 3.92 3.18 15.61
N ALA A 125 2.73 3.69 15.24
CA ALA A 125 2.39 5.08 15.51
C ALA A 125 2.19 5.27 17.03
N PRO A 126 2.99 6.10 17.71
CA PRO A 126 2.72 6.43 19.10
C PRO A 126 1.40 7.22 19.17
N VAL A 127 0.56 6.84 20.13
CA VAL A 127 -0.55 7.66 20.64
C VAL A 127 0.00 8.80 21.49
#